data_AF-T5A7G2-F1
#
_entry.id   AF-T5A7G2-F1
#
_cell.length_a   1.000
_cell.length_b   1.000
_cell.length_c   1.000
_cell.angle_alpha   90.00
_cell.angle_beta   90.00
_cell.angle_gamma   90.00
#
_symmetry.space_group_name_H-M   'P 1'
#
loop_
_entity.id
_entity.type
_entity.pdbx_description
1 polymer ?
#
loop_
_entity_poly.entity_id
_entity_poly.type
_entity_poly.pdbx_seq_one_letter_code
_entity_poly.pdbx_strand_id
1 'polypeptide(L)'
;MGSGALALMLWQVLSLVEVLDYNGLKTESIGPVVLAMLGNFYFFKTGHQAALSSIQWDSAFVPLFTMRYPWSPLVVVLNTFAGQILAATCVPLLVLWKTGPKQKGVLEAVARAAGVFAAYYAVEALATMAWAGWLRRHLMLYRVFSPRFMMAAALLLVLDVVVAAVTLAGLRSNTLSVSEVFGWAE
;
A
#
# COMPACT_ATOMS: atom_id res chain seq x y z
N MET A 1 5.04 17.31 2.78
CA MET A 1 6.31 17.50 2.02
C MET A 1 6.63 16.18 1.34
N GLY A 2 7.19 16.17 0.12
CA GLY A 2 7.54 14.90 -0.56
C GLY A 2 6.75 14.56 -1.83
N SER A 3 5.97 15.50 -2.39
CA SER A 3 5.24 15.32 -3.65
C SER A 3 6.15 14.91 -4.82
N GLY A 4 7.34 15.49 -4.94
CA GLY A 4 8.32 15.10 -5.96
C GLY A 4 8.79 13.65 -5.82
N ALA A 5 8.97 13.15 -4.60
CA ALA A 5 9.31 11.75 -4.36
C ALA A 5 8.13 10.83 -4.74
N LEU A 6 6.90 11.18 -4.36
CA LEU A 6 5.71 10.40 -4.73
C LEU A 6 5.45 10.43 -6.25
N ALA A 7 5.77 11.52 -6.94
CA ALA A 7 5.69 11.59 -8.40
C ALA A 7 6.69 10.61 -9.07
N LEU A 8 7.92 10.52 -8.55
CA LEU A 8 8.89 9.53 -8.99
C LEU A 8 8.43 8.10 -8.67
N MET A 9 7.77 7.90 -7.52
CA MET A 9 7.16 6.61 -7.19
C MET A 9 6.12 6.19 -8.23
N LEU A 10 5.21 7.10 -8.60
CA LEU A 10 4.21 6.83 -9.64
C LEU A 10 4.86 6.46 -10.97
N TRP A 11 5.91 7.17 -11.38
CA TRP A 11 6.68 6.81 -12.57
C TRP A 11 7.23 5.38 -12.45
N GLN A 12 7.86 5.04 -11.32
CA GLN A 12 8.42 3.71 -11.08
C GLN A 12 7.34 2.62 -11.06
N VAL A 13 6.14 2.91 -10.56
CA VAL A 13 5.00 1.99 -10.63
C VAL A 13 4.60 1.75 -12.08
N LEU A 14 4.48 2.80 -12.91
CA LEU A 14 4.16 2.64 -14.33
C LEU A 14 5.24 1.83 -15.06
N SER A 15 6.52 2.09 -14.78
CA SER A 15 7.63 1.30 -15.34
C SER A 15 7.59 -0.15 -14.87
N LEU A 16 7.27 -0.43 -13.60
CA LEU A 16 7.13 -1.78 -13.07
C LEU A 16 6.05 -2.55 -13.83
N VAL A 17 4.86 -1.95 -13.94
CA VAL A 17 3.72 -2.58 -14.59
C VAL A 17 4.02 -2.86 -16.08
N GLU A 18 4.71 -1.94 -16.75
CA GLU A 18 5.15 -2.12 -18.14
C GLU A 18 6.17 -3.26 -18.27
N VAL A 19 7.14 -3.37 -17.37
CA VAL A 19 8.11 -4.47 -17.33
C VAL A 19 7.42 -5.82 -17.07
N LEU A 20 6.43 -5.86 -16.20
CA LEU A 20 5.65 -7.08 -15.94
C LEU A 20 4.84 -7.51 -17.17
N ASP A 21 4.26 -6.55 -17.91
CA ASP A 21 3.54 -6.79 -19.16
C ASP A 21 4.49 -7.37 -20.23
N TYR A 22 5.62 -6.71 -20.48
CA TYR A 22 6.60 -7.17 -21.48
C TYR A 22 7.15 -8.57 -21.21
N ASN A 23 7.29 -8.97 -19.94
CA ASN A 23 7.81 -10.28 -19.57
C ASN A 23 6.71 -11.32 -19.33
N GLY A 24 5.42 -10.97 -19.45
CA GLY A 24 4.30 -11.89 -19.20
C GLY A 24 4.16 -12.31 -17.72
N LEU A 25 4.60 -11.49 -16.78
CA LEU A 25 4.69 -11.81 -15.34
C LEU A 25 3.53 -11.23 -14.51
N LYS A 26 2.41 -10.84 -15.14
CA LYS A 26 1.28 -10.18 -14.44
C LYS A 26 0.64 -11.02 -13.33
N THR A 27 0.68 -12.34 -13.44
CA THR A 27 0.12 -13.28 -12.46
C THR A 27 1.11 -13.72 -11.38
N GLU A 28 2.38 -13.37 -11.54
CA GLU A 28 3.45 -13.75 -10.61
C GLU A 28 3.46 -12.86 -9.36
N SER A 29 3.98 -13.40 -8.27
CA SER A 29 4.09 -12.70 -6.98
C SER A 29 5.11 -11.54 -7.00
N ILE A 30 5.98 -11.50 -8.00
CA ILE A 30 7.05 -10.50 -8.14
C ILE A 30 6.46 -9.08 -8.18
N GLY A 31 5.38 -8.87 -8.94
CA GLY A 31 4.76 -7.54 -9.07
C GLY A 31 4.29 -6.96 -7.73
N PRO A 32 3.40 -7.65 -6.99
CA PRO A 32 2.94 -7.21 -5.69
C PRO A 32 4.07 -7.02 -4.67
N VAL A 33 5.09 -7.90 -4.66
CA VAL A 33 6.23 -7.79 -3.73
C VAL A 33 7.06 -6.55 -4.03
N VAL A 34 7.42 -6.31 -5.30
CA VAL A 34 8.19 -5.11 -5.69
C VAL A 34 7.38 -3.84 -5.41
N LEU A 35 6.07 -3.87 -5.62
CA LEU A 35 5.19 -2.75 -5.30
C LEU A 35 5.18 -2.42 -3.80
N ALA A 36 5.12 -3.44 -2.93
CA ALA A 36 5.24 -3.25 -1.48
C ALA A 36 6.63 -2.71 -1.07
N MET A 37 7.70 -3.20 -1.71
CA MET A 37 9.05 -2.69 -1.50
C MET A 37 9.16 -1.21 -1.89
N LEU A 38 8.56 -0.79 -3.00
CA LEU A 38 8.49 0.62 -3.40
C LEU A 38 7.76 1.47 -2.36
N GLY A 39 6.62 0.98 -1.84
CA GLY A 39 5.90 1.66 -0.77
C GLY A 39 6.78 1.93 0.47
N ASN A 40 7.51 0.92 0.92
CA ASN A 40 8.44 1.07 2.06
C ASN A 40 9.65 1.96 1.72
N PHE A 41 10.19 1.87 0.51
CA PHE A 41 11.28 2.74 0.08
C PHE A 41 10.89 4.21 0.13
N TYR A 42 9.70 4.57 -0.37
CA TYR A 42 9.24 5.96 -0.39
C TYR A 42 8.78 6.49 0.96
N PHE A 43 8.38 5.62 1.89
CA PHE A 43 8.20 6.00 3.29
C PHE A 43 9.49 6.58 3.88
N PHE A 44 10.62 5.87 3.74
CA PHE A 44 11.90 6.39 4.21
C PHE A 44 12.41 7.55 3.36
N LYS A 45 12.17 7.53 2.04
CA LYS A 45 12.60 8.59 1.13
C LYS A 45 11.94 9.94 1.41
N THR A 46 10.71 9.93 1.92
CA THR A 46 9.98 11.14 2.34
C THR A 46 10.39 11.64 3.73
N GLY A 47 11.35 10.97 4.38
CA GLY A 47 11.90 11.38 5.68
C GLY A 47 11.16 10.84 6.89
N HIS A 48 10.18 9.94 6.70
CA HIS A 48 9.50 9.29 7.82
C HIS A 48 10.37 8.22 8.47
N GLN A 49 10.10 7.95 9.75
CA GLN A 49 10.76 6.91 10.52
C GLN A 49 9.72 5.99 11.16
N ALA A 50 10.09 4.74 11.39
CA ALA A 50 9.21 3.73 11.99
C ALA A 50 9.15 3.88 13.52
N ALA A 51 8.85 5.09 14.01
CA ALA A 51 8.69 5.41 15.42
C ALA A 51 7.53 6.39 15.63
N LEU A 52 6.68 6.12 16.62
CA LEU A 52 5.49 6.94 16.90
C LEU A 52 5.81 8.41 17.20
N SER A 53 6.95 8.68 17.83
CA SER A 53 7.41 10.04 18.15
C SER A 53 7.83 10.85 16.92
N SER A 54 8.06 10.20 15.77
CA SER A 54 8.45 10.86 14.52
C SER A 54 7.26 11.21 13.61
N ILE A 55 6.03 10.94 14.04
CA ILE A 55 4.83 11.31 13.28
C ILE A 55 4.77 12.83 13.15
N GLN A 56 4.64 13.31 11.92
CA GLN A 56 4.57 14.72 11.58
C GLN A 56 3.16 15.28 11.85
N TRP A 57 2.84 15.55 13.11
CA TRP A 57 1.52 16.05 13.51
C TRP A 57 1.13 17.38 12.85
N ASP A 58 2.11 18.22 12.56
CA ASP A 58 1.90 19.52 11.87
C ASP A 58 1.30 19.36 10.47
N SER A 59 1.41 18.17 9.86
CA SER A 59 0.79 17.87 8.55
C SER A 59 -0.74 18.04 8.57
N ALA A 60 -1.39 17.86 9.73
CA ALA A 60 -2.82 18.11 9.90
C ALA A 60 -3.21 19.54 9.52
N PHE A 61 -2.30 20.51 9.71
CA PHE A 61 -2.56 21.92 9.54
C PHE A 61 -2.19 22.48 8.16
N VAL A 62 -1.71 21.62 7.25
CA VAL A 62 -1.42 22.04 5.87
C VAL A 62 -2.72 22.41 5.14
N PRO A 63 -3.79 21.58 5.15
CA PRO A 63 -5.08 21.95 4.57
C PRO A 63 -6.08 22.56 5.56
N LEU A 64 -5.84 22.49 6.88
CA LEU A 64 -6.79 22.90 7.91
C LEU A 64 -6.16 23.92 8.86
N PHE A 65 -6.87 25.01 9.19
CA PHE A 65 -6.38 25.99 10.16
C PHE A 65 -6.67 25.61 11.62
N THR A 66 -7.54 24.62 11.85
CA THR A 66 -7.96 24.17 13.18
C THR A 66 -8.12 22.65 13.18
N MET A 67 -7.96 22.03 14.35
CA MET A 67 -8.18 20.58 14.49
C MET A 67 -9.65 20.25 14.28
N ARG A 68 -9.96 19.44 13.26
CA ARG A 68 -11.32 19.02 12.92
C ARG A 68 -11.36 17.53 12.74
N TYR A 69 -12.16 16.84 13.55
CA TYR A 69 -12.41 15.42 13.38
C TYR A 69 -13.52 15.20 12.34
N PRO A 70 -13.42 14.17 11.46
CA PRO A 70 -12.33 13.18 11.37
C PRO A 70 -11.15 13.61 10.47
N TRP A 71 -11.19 14.81 9.89
CA TRP A 71 -10.25 15.25 8.85
C TRP A 71 -8.78 15.35 9.27
N SER A 72 -8.49 15.94 10.43
CA SER A 72 -7.11 16.15 10.89
C SER A 72 -6.35 14.82 11.04
N PRO A 73 -6.87 13.79 11.72
CA PRO A 73 -6.22 12.47 11.76
C PRO A 73 -6.06 11.82 10.38
N LEU A 74 -7.06 11.93 9.49
CA LEU A 74 -6.98 11.36 8.15
C LEU A 74 -5.83 11.96 7.35
N VAL A 75 -5.64 13.28 7.41
CA VAL A 75 -4.53 13.96 6.74
C VAL A 75 -3.17 13.50 7.30
N VAL A 76 -3.07 13.30 8.62
CA VAL A 76 -1.83 12.78 9.23
C VAL A 76 -1.54 11.35 8.78
N VAL A 77 -2.55 10.48 8.72
CA VAL A 77 -2.40 9.10 8.21
C VAL A 77 -1.98 9.11 6.74
N LEU A 78 -2.63 9.93 5.92
CA LEU A 78 -2.29 10.09 4.50
C LEU A 78 -0.87 10.62 4.30
N ASN A 79 -0.40 11.54 5.13
CA ASN A 79 0.99 12.02 5.08
C ASN A 79 1.98 10.95 5.53
N THR A 80 1.69 10.28 6.66
CA THR A 80 2.59 9.30 7.29
C THR A 80 2.79 8.06 6.42
N PHE A 81 1.73 7.56 5.80
CA PHE A 81 1.76 6.33 5.00
C PHE A 81 1.56 6.60 3.51
N ALA A 82 1.87 7.81 3.04
CA ALA A 82 1.59 8.23 1.66
C ALA A 82 2.12 7.24 0.61
N GLY A 83 3.38 6.81 0.76
CA GLY A 83 4.02 5.87 -0.15
C GLY A 83 3.34 4.50 -0.14
N GLN A 84 3.11 3.91 1.03
CA GLN A 84 2.49 2.60 1.13
C GLN A 84 1.01 2.60 0.70
N ILE A 85 0.26 3.66 1.01
CA ILE A 85 -1.12 3.84 0.54
C ILE A 85 -1.14 3.94 -0.99
N LEU A 86 -0.23 4.71 -1.58
CA LEU A 86 -0.11 4.82 -3.03
C LEU A 86 0.21 3.47 -3.66
N ALA A 87 1.16 2.71 -3.11
CA ALA A 87 1.43 1.34 -3.53
C ALA A 87 0.18 0.44 -3.46
N ALA A 88 -0.55 0.47 -2.34
CA ALA A 88 -1.77 -0.30 -2.16
C ALA A 88 -2.85 0.05 -3.20
N THR A 89 -3.04 1.34 -3.50
CA THR A 89 -4.00 1.78 -4.52
C THR A 89 -3.63 1.29 -5.92
N CYS A 90 -2.34 1.06 -6.19
CA CYS A 90 -1.84 0.56 -7.46
C CYS A 90 -1.88 -0.98 -7.58
N VAL A 91 -2.29 -1.73 -6.55
CA VAL A 91 -2.33 -3.20 -6.63
C VAL A 91 -3.21 -3.72 -7.78
N PRO A 92 -4.45 -3.24 -8.00
CA PRO A 92 -5.25 -3.69 -9.13
C PRO A 92 -4.64 -3.33 -10.49
N LEU A 93 -3.84 -2.25 -10.55
CA LEU A 93 -3.18 -1.80 -11.77
C LEU A 93 -2.22 -2.86 -12.32
N LEU A 94 -1.56 -3.63 -11.44
CA LEU A 94 -0.64 -4.71 -11.84
C LEU A 94 -1.31 -5.75 -12.76
N VAL A 95 -2.60 -6.00 -12.54
CA VAL A 95 -3.38 -6.99 -13.30
C VAL A 95 -4.16 -6.33 -14.43
N LEU A 96 -4.70 -5.13 -14.19
CA LEU A 96 -5.58 -4.45 -15.15
C LEU A 96 -4.83 -3.73 -16.27
N TRP A 97 -3.51 -3.56 -16.15
CA TRP A 97 -2.72 -2.88 -17.17
C TRP A 97 -2.76 -3.59 -18.51
N LYS A 98 -3.20 -2.87 -19.55
CA LYS A 98 -3.35 -3.37 -20.93
C LYS A 98 -4.12 -4.69 -21.03
N THR A 99 -5.03 -4.93 -20.08
CA THR A 99 -5.88 -6.11 -20.06
C THR A 99 -7.12 -5.87 -20.91
N GLY A 100 -7.47 -6.83 -21.77
CA GLY A 100 -8.63 -6.71 -22.65
C GLY A 100 -9.96 -6.83 -21.89
N PRO A 101 -11.06 -6.25 -22.42
CA PRO A 101 -12.35 -6.19 -21.71
C PRO A 101 -13.01 -7.56 -21.45
N LYS A 102 -12.66 -8.60 -22.23
CA LYS A 102 -13.20 -9.96 -22.11
C LYS A 102 -12.25 -10.96 -21.45
N GLN A 103 -11.20 -10.49 -20.77
CA GLN A 103 -10.24 -11.38 -20.12
C GLN A 103 -10.88 -12.10 -18.93
N LYS A 104 -10.79 -13.43 -18.90
CA LYS A 104 -11.28 -14.26 -17.79
C LYS A 104 -10.31 -14.21 -16.61
N GLY A 105 -10.84 -14.42 -15.40
CA GLY A 105 -10.02 -14.59 -14.18
C GLY A 105 -9.43 -13.30 -13.60
N VAL A 106 -9.85 -12.11 -14.06
CA VAL A 106 -9.32 -10.82 -13.58
C VAL A 106 -9.55 -10.63 -12.07
N LEU A 107 -10.73 -11.01 -11.56
CA LEU A 107 -11.04 -10.93 -10.13
C LEU A 107 -10.11 -11.81 -9.29
N GLU A 108 -9.89 -13.05 -9.72
CA GLU A 108 -8.99 -13.99 -9.05
C GLU A 108 -7.54 -13.47 -9.05
N ALA A 109 -7.07 -12.99 -10.20
CA ALA A 109 -5.73 -12.44 -10.34
C ALA A 109 -5.52 -11.21 -9.44
N VAL A 110 -6.49 -10.30 -9.34
CA VAL A 110 -6.36 -9.15 -8.43
C VAL A 110 -6.45 -9.58 -6.97
N ALA A 111 -7.35 -10.51 -6.61
CA ALA A 111 -7.44 -11.03 -5.26
C ALA A 111 -6.13 -11.71 -4.82
N ARG A 112 -5.50 -12.47 -5.72
CA ARG A 112 -4.18 -13.07 -5.50
C ARG A 112 -3.10 -12.01 -5.32
N ALA A 113 -3.06 -11.00 -6.18
CA ALA A 113 -2.12 -9.88 -6.07
C ALA A 113 -2.27 -9.12 -4.74
N ALA A 114 -3.51 -8.83 -4.35
CA ALA A 114 -3.86 -8.21 -3.07
C ALA A 114 -3.44 -9.08 -1.88
N GLY A 115 -3.68 -10.39 -1.95
CA GLY A 115 -3.27 -11.34 -0.91
C GLY A 115 -1.75 -11.38 -0.74
N VAL A 116 -0.98 -11.41 -1.83
CA VAL A 116 0.49 -11.37 -1.77
C VAL A 116 0.99 -10.03 -1.20
N PHE A 117 0.39 -8.91 -1.62
CA PHE A 117 0.73 -7.59 -1.11
C PHE A 117 0.47 -7.47 0.40
N ALA A 118 -0.69 -7.90 0.88
CA ALA A 118 -1.01 -7.92 2.30
C ALA A 118 -0.10 -8.88 3.09
N ALA A 119 0.20 -10.06 2.53
CA ALA A 119 1.10 -11.04 3.15
C ALA A 119 2.51 -10.47 3.35
N TYR A 120 3.03 -9.64 2.44
CA TYR A 120 4.32 -8.98 2.60
C TYR A 120 4.37 -8.14 3.88
N TYR A 121 3.38 -7.25 4.08
CA TYR A 121 3.31 -6.41 5.27
C TYR A 121 2.97 -7.19 6.53
N ALA A 122 2.19 -8.27 6.42
CA ALA A 122 1.92 -9.18 7.52
C ALA A 122 3.20 -9.87 8.01
N VAL A 123 4.08 -10.30 7.09
CA VAL A 123 5.39 -10.87 7.46
C VAL A 123 6.26 -9.83 8.17
N GLU A 124 6.29 -8.58 7.70
CA GLU A 124 7.01 -7.49 8.37
C GLU A 124 6.46 -7.24 9.80
N ALA A 125 5.15 -7.17 9.95
CA ALA A 125 4.48 -6.98 11.24
C ALA A 125 4.73 -8.17 12.19
N LEU A 126 4.64 -9.41 11.72
CA LEU A 126 4.91 -10.61 12.52
C LEU A 126 6.38 -10.69 12.94
N ALA A 127 7.31 -10.40 12.04
CA ALA A 127 8.73 -10.40 12.36
C ALA A 127 9.06 -9.34 13.42
N THR A 128 8.57 -8.11 13.26
CA THR A 128 8.79 -7.04 14.25
C THR A 128 8.12 -7.34 15.58
N MET A 129 6.92 -7.94 15.57
CA MET A 129 6.23 -8.42 16.77
C MET A 129 7.03 -9.49 17.51
N ALA A 130 7.52 -10.51 16.79
CA ALA A 130 8.30 -11.60 17.36
C ALA A 130 9.58 -11.09 18.03
N TRP A 131 10.30 -10.18 17.37
CA TRP A 131 11.51 -9.56 17.93
C TRP A 131 11.21 -8.66 19.12
N ALA A 132 10.14 -7.86 19.08
CA ALA A 132 9.72 -7.04 20.22
C ALA A 132 9.36 -7.90 21.44
N GLY A 133 8.68 -9.04 21.22
CA GLY A 133 8.34 -10.01 22.26
C GLY A 133 9.57 -10.70 22.84
N TRP A 134 10.50 -11.14 21.98
CA TRP A 134 11.73 -11.81 22.38
C TRP A 134 12.64 -10.88 23.21
N LEU A 135 12.85 -9.65 22.74
CA LEU A 135 13.78 -8.69 23.32
C LEU A 135 13.20 -7.83 24.46
N ARG A 136 12.02 -8.17 24.98
CA ARG A 136 11.33 -7.42 26.05
C ARG A 136 12.15 -7.21 27.33
N ARG A 137 13.17 -8.03 27.58
CA ARG A 137 14.08 -7.92 28.74
C ARG A 137 15.33 -7.08 28.47
N HIS A 138 15.63 -6.77 27.21
CA HIS A 138 16.77 -5.94 26.83
C HIS A 138 16.28 -4.52 26.52
N LEU A 139 16.24 -3.67 27.55
CA LEU A 139 15.57 -2.35 27.51
C LEU A 139 15.99 -1.49 26.30
N MET A 140 17.29 -1.49 25.94
CA MET A 140 17.79 -0.71 24.80
C MET A 140 17.24 -1.22 23.47
N LEU A 141 17.20 -2.54 23.25
CA LEU A 141 16.65 -3.11 22.02
C LEU A 141 15.12 -3.03 22.01
N TYR A 142 14.47 -3.27 23.14
CA TYR A 142 13.01 -3.18 23.25
C TYR A 142 12.50 -1.78 22.85
N ARG A 143 13.21 -0.72 23.22
CA ARG A 143 12.90 0.66 22.81
C ARG A 143 12.98 0.89 21.29
N VAL A 144 13.72 0.05 20.56
CA VAL A 144 13.82 0.11 19.09
C VAL A 144 12.76 -0.76 18.42
N PHE A 145 12.51 -1.97 18.93
CA PHE A 145 11.58 -2.92 18.30
C PHE A 145 10.11 -2.63 18.62
N SER A 146 9.79 -2.16 19.82
CA SER A 146 8.38 -1.93 20.20
C SER A 146 7.71 -0.84 19.34
N PRO A 147 8.32 0.32 19.04
CA PRO A 147 7.67 1.31 18.18
C PRO A 147 7.55 0.82 16.73
N ARG A 148 8.54 0.06 16.23
CA ARG A 148 8.49 -0.52 14.88
C ARG A 148 7.36 -1.52 14.72
N PHE A 149 7.16 -2.40 15.70
CA PHE A 149 6.02 -3.32 15.72
C PHE A 149 4.70 -2.55 15.70
N MET A 150 4.54 -1.54 16.56
CA MET A 150 3.30 -0.75 16.61
C MET A 150 3.02 -0.05 15.28
N MET A 151 4.06 0.53 14.65
CA MET A 151 3.93 1.15 13.33
C MET A 151 3.60 0.14 12.23
N ALA A 152 4.23 -1.04 12.24
CA ALA A 152 3.96 -2.09 11.27
C ALA A 152 2.52 -2.65 11.41
N ALA A 153 2.04 -2.82 12.64
CA ALA A 153 0.66 -3.24 12.91
C ALA A 153 -0.36 -2.17 12.45
N ALA A 154 -0.12 -0.89 12.76
CA ALA A 154 -0.96 0.21 12.30
C ALA A 154 -0.96 0.31 10.77
N LEU A 155 0.20 0.18 10.14
CA LEU A 155 0.35 0.17 8.68
C LEU A 155 -0.45 -0.97 8.06
N LEU A 156 -0.32 -2.21 8.56
CA LEU A 156 -1.05 -3.36 8.03
C LEU A 156 -2.56 -3.12 8.04
N LEU A 157 -3.12 -2.62 9.15
CA LEU A 157 -4.54 -2.28 9.24
C LEU A 157 -4.95 -1.21 8.22
N VAL A 158 -4.15 -0.15 8.05
CA VAL A 158 -4.42 0.89 7.06
C VAL A 158 -4.41 0.30 5.65
N LEU A 159 -3.44 -0.55 5.33
CA LEU A 159 -3.32 -1.16 4.01
C LEU A 159 -4.45 -2.16 3.73
N ASP A 160 -4.87 -2.96 4.71
CA ASP A 160 -6.01 -3.87 4.57
C ASP A 160 -7.29 -3.09 4.22
N VAL A 161 -7.54 -1.97 4.90
CA VAL A 161 -8.68 -1.09 4.61
C VAL A 161 -8.57 -0.48 3.21
N VAL A 162 -7.40 0.04 2.83
CA VAL A 162 -7.19 0.67 1.52
C VAL A 162 -7.31 -0.35 0.39
N VAL A 163 -6.65 -1.50 0.51
CA VAL A 163 -6.72 -2.57 -0.50
C VAL A 163 -8.14 -3.08 -0.62
N ALA A 164 -8.84 -3.35 0.48
CA ALA A 164 -10.24 -3.77 0.42
C ALA A 164 -11.13 -2.69 -0.25
N ALA A 165 -10.99 -1.43 0.15
CA ALA A 165 -11.78 -0.34 -0.43
C ALA A 165 -11.53 -0.17 -1.94
N VAL A 166 -10.26 -0.15 -2.36
CA VAL A 166 -9.86 0.08 -3.76
C VAL A 166 -10.19 -1.13 -4.63
N THR A 167 -9.91 -2.34 -4.16
CA THR A 167 -10.23 -3.56 -4.92
C THR A 167 -11.74 -3.72 -5.06
N LEU A 168 -12.51 -3.62 -3.97
CA LEU A 168 -13.97 -3.80 -4.02
C LEU A 168 -14.65 -2.69 -4.83
N ALA A 169 -14.33 -1.41 -4.59
CA ALA A 169 -14.98 -0.32 -5.31
C ALA A 169 -14.49 -0.20 -6.76
N GLY A 170 -13.17 -0.30 -6.96
CA GLY A 170 -12.53 -0.12 -8.26
C GLY A 170 -12.82 -1.26 -9.22
N LEU A 171 -12.63 -2.52 -8.81
CA LEU A 171 -12.96 -3.66 -9.69
C LEU A 171 -14.45 -3.73 -9.96
N ARG A 172 -15.30 -3.58 -8.95
CA ARG A 172 -16.76 -3.65 -9.16
C ARG A 172 -17.21 -2.61 -10.17
N SER A 173 -16.82 -1.35 -10.00
CA SER A 173 -17.28 -0.28 -10.90
C SER A 173 -16.75 -0.47 -12.32
N ASN A 174 -15.48 -0.89 -12.45
CA ASN A 174 -14.86 -1.12 -13.76
C ASN A 174 -15.47 -2.35 -14.48
N THR A 175 -15.61 -3.47 -13.77
CA THR A 175 -16.21 -4.69 -14.33
C THR A 175 -17.66 -4.49 -14.76
N LEU A 176 -18.48 -3.77 -13.97
CA LEU A 176 -19.85 -3.42 -14.36
C LEU A 176 -19.86 -2.56 -15.63
N SER A 177 -19.08 -1.48 -15.67
CA SER A 177 -19.02 -0.58 -16.83
C SER A 177 -18.52 -1.29 -18.09
N VAL A 178 -17.51 -2.16 -17.98
CA VAL A 178 -17.01 -2.96 -19.11
C VAL A 178 -18.06 -3.97 -19.56
N SER A 179 -18.77 -4.62 -18.62
CA SER A 179 -19.82 -5.60 -18.94
C SER A 179 -21.03 -4.97 -19.63
N GLU A 180 -21.39 -3.73 -19.30
CA GLU A 180 -22.46 -2.99 -19.96
C GLU A 180 -22.16 -2.72 -21.43
N VAL A 181 -20.89 -2.45 -21.77
CA VAL A 181 -20.47 -2.10 -23.14
C VAL A 181 -20.11 -3.32 -23.97
N PHE A 182 -19.37 -4.29 -23.40
CA PHE A 182 -18.79 -5.41 -24.14
C PHE A 182 -19.50 -6.75 -23.90
N GLY A 183 -20.48 -6.79 -22.99
CA GLY A 183 -21.08 -8.01 -22.48
C GLY A 183 -20.19 -8.72 -21.46
N TRP A 184 -20.76 -9.68 -20.73
CA TRP A 184 -20.00 -10.53 -19.82
C TRP A 184 -19.02 -11.43 -20.60
N ALA A 185 -17.87 -11.73 -19.98
CA ALA A 185 -16.93 -12.68 -20.54
C ALA A 185 -17.50 -14.10 -20.39
N GLU A 186 -18.07 -14.64 -21.49
CA GLU A 186 -18.50 -16.04 -21.62
C GLU A 186 -17.31 -17.00 -21.56
#